data_AF-I6ZFN0-F1
#
_entry.id   AF-I6ZFN0-F1
#
_cell.length_a   1.000
_cell.length_b   1.000
_cell.length_c   1.000
_cell.angle_alpha   90.00
_cell.angle_beta   90.00
_cell.angle_gamma   90.00
#
_symmetry.space_group_name_H-M   'P 1'
#
loop_
_entity.id
_entity.type
_entity.pdbx_description
1 polymer ?
#
loop_
_entity_poly.entity_id
_entity_poly.type
_entity_poly.pdbx_seq_one_letter_code
_entity_poly.pdbx_strand_id
1 'polypeptide(L)'
;MQLVYFSTYSIVYPEVLKTLTQNFEIDTIVYYKKELSSEKLLFTKKELKLFLKLLNPSITLEFQEIPSKTDLLDPESYGDYIESLLNSFPKDTIYFIETQEINHMKWKLERLSNSHTFILFTNKHKKYLNLSLGGQNWKRVEMALIEIEKALSKALKRIYKEQTISRFDHTLRVIEFAEQISKWASLDEKTRANLLLSCAYHDFAKNWSKTKLIRYGRKIYSKPREELIKECWNLHGPVAKYYLSRTNTLDDSILTAIEHHTKPIASLDIVGKVLVIADKLEPKKKGSYPSELYDSFLTQLKERKIDEVFKYLLENPLKS
;
A
#
# COMPACT_ATOMS: atom_id res chain seq x y z
N MET A 1 -16.43 -8.11 12.55
CA MET A 1 -17.33 -6.94 12.73
C MET A 1 -17.26 -6.02 11.51
N GLN A 2 -18.30 -5.20 11.29
CA GLN A 2 -18.31 -4.18 10.24
C GLN A 2 -17.79 -2.83 10.76
N LEU A 3 -16.94 -2.17 9.98
CA LEU A 3 -16.48 -0.80 10.21
C LEU A 3 -17.05 0.13 9.12
N VAL A 4 -17.77 1.17 9.51
CA VAL A 4 -18.19 2.24 8.61
C VAL A 4 -17.25 3.42 8.80
N TYR A 5 -16.46 3.73 7.78
CA TYR A 5 -15.45 4.79 7.81
C TYR A 5 -15.95 6.00 7.01
N PHE A 6 -16.37 7.05 7.71
CA PHE A 6 -16.63 8.35 7.11
C PHE A 6 -15.38 9.21 7.04
N SER A 7 -14.93 9.51 5.82
CA SER A 7 -13.72 10.27 5.58
C SER A 7 -14.00 11.66 5.01
N THR A 8 -13.48 12.66 5.71
CA THR A 8 -13.52 14.06 5.29
C THR A 8 -12.21 14.48 4.61
N TYR A 9 -11.13 13.69 4.74
CA TYR A 9 -9.82 13.99 4.16
C TYR A 9 -9.45 13.10 2.96
N SER A 10 -8.53 13.57 2.11
CA SER A 10 -8.07 12.82 0.92
C SER A 10 -7.02 11.74 1.23
N ILE A 11 -6.58 11.63 2.49
CA ILE A 11 -5.41 10.86 2.88
C ILE A 11 -5.87 9.63 3.66
N VAL A 12 -5.49 8.45 3.16
CA VAL A 12 -5.49 7.24 3.96
C VAL A 12 -4.36 7.40 4.98
N TYR A 13 -4.69 7.33 6.26
CA TYR A 13 -3.71 7.35 7.34
C TYR A 13 -3.37 5.89 7.69
N PRO A 14 -2.18 5.38 7.32
CA PRO A 14 -1.82 4.01 7.68
C PRO A 14 -1.83 3.78 9.19
N GLU A 15 -1.61 4.83 9.98
CA GLU A 15 -1.60 4.80 11.44
C GLU A 15 -3.00 4.50 11.97
N VAL A 16 -4.03 5.07 11.34
CA VAL A 16 -5.43 4.79 11.69
C VAL A 16 -5.75 3.34 11.38
N LEU A 17 -5.49 2.89 10.15
CA LEU A 17 -5.85 1.54 9.72
C LEU A 17 -5.17 0.48 10.58
N LYS A 18 -3.86 0.62 10.83
CA LYS A 18 -3.12 -0.32 11.67
C LYS A 18 -3.66 -0.33 13.10
N THR A 19 -3.93 0.85 13.68
CA THR A 19 -4.50 0.95 15.03
C THR A 19 -5.87 0.25 15.09
N LEU A 20 -6.72 0.45 14.08
CA LEU A 20 -8.04 -0.17 14.02
C LEU A 20 -7.93 -1.69 13.90
N THR A 21 -7.13 -2.22 12.98
CA THR A 21 -6.99 -3.67 12.79
C THR A 21 -6.27 -4.38 13.93
N GLN A 22 -5.49 -3.67 14.75
CA GLN A 22 -4.85 -4.22 15.95
C GLN A 22 -5.79 -4.31 17.15
N ASN A 23 -6.81 -3.45 17.21
CA ASN A 23 -7.72 -3.37 18.36
C ASN A 23 -9.10 -3.97 18.07
N PHE A 24 -9.45 -4.18 16.79
CA PHE A 24 -10.77 -4.66 16.37
C PHE A 24 -10.65 -5.74 15.29
N GLU A 25 -11.46 -6.79 15.44
CA GLU A 25 -11.65 -7.83 14.43
C GLU A 25 -12.61 -7.32 13.34
N ILE A 26 -12.03 -6.62 12.36
CA ILE A 26 -12.76 -6.02 11.25
C ILE A 26 -12.80 -7.01 10.08
N ASP A 27 -13.98 -7.32 9.58
CA ASP A 27 -14.20 -8.17 8.40
C ASP A 27 -14.49 -7.33 7.15
N THR A 28 -15.23 -6.24 7.34
CA THR A 28 -15.73 -5.38 6.26
C THR A 28 -15.54 -3.92 6.62
N ILE A 29 -15.02 -3.14 5.67
CA ILE A 29 -14.93 -1.69 5.76
C ILE A 29 -15.81 -1.07 4.68
N VAL A 30 -16.78 -0.27 5.09
CA VAL A 30 -17.58 0.57 4.19
C VAL A 30 -17.05 1.99 4.26
N TYR A 31 -16.32 2.41 3.22
CA TYR A 31 -15.65 3.70 3.16
C TYR A 31 -16.54 4.76 2.50
N TYR A 32 -17.01 5.70 3.31
CA TYR A 32 -17.82 6.85 2.91
C TYR A 32 -16.96 8.06 2.59
N LYS A 33 -17.11 8.63 1.40
CA LYS A 33 -16.40 9.86 1.00
C LYS A 33 -17.16 10.66 -0.07
N LYS A 34 -17.00 11.99 -0.05
CA LYS A 34 -17.46 12.87 -1.14
C LYS A 34 -16.61 12.74 -2.41
N GLU A 35 -17.24 12.95 -3.56
CA GLU A 35 -16.59 13.01 -4.88
C GLU A 35 -15.83 11.73 -5.27
N LEU A 36 -16.35 10.57 -4.84
CA LEU A 36 -15.73 9.25 -5.08
C LEU A 36 -15.61 8.90 -6.57
N SER A 37 -16.44 9.53 -7.41
CA SER A 37 -16.44 9.40 -8.87
C SER A 37 -15.30 10.16 -9.57
N SER A 38 -14.58 11.04 -8.88
CA SER A 38 -13.48 11.81 -9.48
C SER A 38 -12.20 10.98 -9.68
N GLU A 39 -11.51 11.16 -10.82
CA GLU A 39 -10.19 10.56 -11.08
C GLU A 39 -9.16 10.92 -9.99
N LYS A 40 -9.38 12.05 -9.30
CA LYS A 40 -8.53 12.54 -8.20
C LYS A 40 -8.41 11.56 -7.03
N LEU A 41 -9.35 10.63 -6.85
CA LEU A 41 -9.34 9.65 -5.76
C LEU A 41 -8.88 8.25 -6.18
N LEU A 42 -8.49 8.05 -7.45
CA LEU A 42 -8.01 6.74 -7.91
C LEU A 42 -6.79 6.26 -7.10
N PHE A 43 -5.85 7.16 -6.84
CA PHE A 43 -4.69 6.86 -5.99
C PHE A 43 -5.12 6.44 -4.58
N THR A 44 -5.96 7.24 -3.92
CA THR A 44 -6.46 6.98 -2.56
C THR A 44 -7.14 5.62 -2.45
N LYS A 45 -7.99 5.27 -3.44
CA LYS A 45 -8.67 3.96 -3.48
C LYS A 45 -7.66 2.81 -3.57
N LYS A 46 -6.64 2.95 -4.42
CA LYS A 46 -5.61 1.92 -4.61
C LYS A 46 -4.67 1.81 -3.40
N GLU A 47 -4.27 2.93 -2.82
CA GLU A 47 -3.46 3.01 -1.59
C GLU A 47 -4.19 2.34 -0.42
N LEU A 48 -5.47 2.67 -0.21
CA LEU A 48 -6.30 2.06 0.84
C LEU A 48 -6.40 0.54 0.69
N LYS A 49 -6.73 0.07 -0.52
CA LYS A 49 -6.83 -1.36 -0.83
C LYS A 49 -5.51 -2.09 -0.55
N LEU A 50 -4.38 -1.50 -0.95
CA LEU A 50 -3.07 -2.09 -0.67
C LEU A 50 -2.83 -2.19 0.84
N PHE A 51 -2.95 -1.09 1.59
CA PHE A 51 -2.67 -1.10 3.03
C PHE A 51 -3.55 -2.09 3.80
N LEU A 52 -4.85 -2.18 3.45
CA LEU A 52 -5.73 -3.17 4.06
C LEU A 52 -5.29 -4.59 3.77
N LYS A 53 -4.91 -4.91 2.53
CA LYS A 53 -4.39 -6.24 2.20
C LYS A 53 -3.09 -6.59 2.92
N LEU A 54 -2.19 -5.61 3.11
CA LEU A 54 -0.95 -5.82 3.85
C LEU A 54 -1.23 -6.14 5.33
N LEU A 55 -2.17 -5.42 5.94
CA LEU A 55 -2.60 -5.61 7.33
C LEU A 55 -3.36 -6.93 7.49
N ASN A 56 -4.45 -7.11 6.75
CA ASN A 56 -5.27 -8.32 6.76
C ASN A 56 -5.96 -8.53 5.39
N PRO A 57 -5.52 -9.53 4.61
CA PRO A 57 -6.06 -9.77 3.26
C PRO A 57 -7.52 -10.25 3.24
N SER A 58 -8.07 -10.66 4.38
CA SER A 58 -9.47 -11.09 4.50
C SER A 58 -10.44 -9.90 4.58
N ILE A 59 -9.95 -8.68 4.85
CA ILE A 59 -10.81 -7.50 4.97
C ILE A 59 -11.39 -7.14 3.60
N THR A 60 -12.72 -7.08 3.54
CA THR A 60 -13.44 -6.57 2.39
C THR A 60 -13.59 -5.05 2.47
N LEU A 61 -13.50 -4.37 1.31
CA LEU A 61 -13.57 -2.91 1.23
C LEU A 61 -14.60 -2.48 0.18
N GLU A 62 -15.58 -1.72 0.64
CA GLU A 62 -16.64 -1.11 -0.17
C GLU A 62 -16.51 0.41 -0.14
N PHE A 63 -16.98 1.08 -1.20
CA PHE A 63 -16.97 2.54 -1.31
C PHE A 63 -18.38 3.06 -1.47
N GLN A 64 -18.74 4.07 -0.70
CA GLN A 64 -20.06 4.71 -0.72
C GLN A 64 -19.92 6.24 -0.80
N GLU A 65 -20.71 6.87 -1.67
CA GLU A 65 -20.63 8.32 -1.88
C GLU A 65 -21.46 9.09 -0.88
N ILE A 66 -20.81 10.03 -0.19
CA ILE A 66 -21.51 10.99 0.67
C ILE A 66 -22.20 12.01 -0.25
N PRO A 67 -23.51 12.29 -0.04
CA PRO A 67 -24.23 13.29 -0.83
C PRO A 67 -23.52 14.64 -0.84
N SER A 68 -23.43 15.26 -2.01
CA SER A 68 -22.71 16.53 -2.20
C SER A 68 -23.22 17.66 -1.29
N LYS A 69 -24.52 17.64 -0.97
CA LYS A 69 -25.22 18.61 -0.12
C LYS A 69 -24.87 18.54 1.37
N THR A 70 -24.29 17.44 1.86
CA THR A 70 -23.97 17.27 3.29
C THR A 70 -22.77 18.13 3.63
N ASP A 71 -22.87 19.12 4.51
CA ASP A 71 -21.68 19.86 4.92
C ASP A 71 -20.85 19.00 5.89
N LEU A 72 -19.59 18.73 5.53
CA LEU A 72 -18.66 17.93 6.33
C LEU A 72 -17.86 18.79 7.33
N LEU A 73 -17.90 20.11 7.17
CA LEU A 73 -17.27 21.08 8.06
C LEU A 73 -18.21 21.50 9.18
N ASP A 74 -19.52 21.47 8.94
CA ASP A 74 -20.54 21.68 9.96
C ASP A 74 -20.82 20.37 10.74
N PRO A 75 -20.51 20.32 12.05
CA PRO A 75 -20.76 19.13 12.86
C PRO A 75 -22.24 18.76 12.97
N GLU A 76 -23.16 19.72 12.87
CA GLU A 76 -24.59 19.45 12.94
C GLU A 76 -25.07 18.73 11.67
N SER A 77 -24.87 19.35 10.49
CA SER A 77 -25.21 18.72 9.21
C SER A 77 -24.57 17.35 9.03
N TYR A 78 -23.30 17.21 9.41
CA TYR A 78 -22.59 15.94 9.30
C TYR A 78 -23.10 14.90 10.30
N GLY A 79 -23.36 15.30 11.54
CA GLY A 79 -23.93 14.44 12.57
C GLY A 79 -25.31 13.90 12.20
N ASP A 80 -26.20 14.76 11.68
CA ASP A 80 -27.53 14.37 11.19
C ASP A 80 -27.43 13.34 10.06
N TYR A 81 -26.49 13.53 9.14
CA TYR A 81 -26.23 12.56 8.08
C TYR A 81 -25.75 11.21 8.63
N ILE A 82 -24.83 11.20 9.60
CA ILE A 82 -24.35 9.97 10.23
C ILE A 82 -25.51 9.27 10.96
N GLU A 83 -26.30 10.00 11.72
CA GLU A 83 -27.47 9.48 12.44
C GLU A 83 -28.46 8.81 11.49
N SER A 84 -28.71 9.43 10.32
CA SER A 84 -29.60 8.87 9.29
C SER A 84 -29.17 7.49 8.77
N LEU A 85 -27.88 7.14 8.89
CA LEU A 85 -27.31 5.89 8.40
C LEU A 85 -27.19 4.80 9.47
N LEU A 86 -27.31 5.13 10.76
CA LEU A 86 -27.04 4.17 11.84
C LEU A 86 -27.93 2.93 11.77
N ASN A 87 -29.20 3.11 11.39
CA ASN A 87 -30.17 2.02 11.28
C ASN A 87 -30.00 1.17 10.01
N SER A 88 -29.12 1.59 9.08
CA SER A 88 -28.84 0.84 7.84
C SER A 88 -27.80 -0.26 8.04
N PHE A 89 -27.21 -0.39 9.24
CA PHE A 89 -26.11 -1.30 9.51
C PHE A 89 -26.37 -2.20 10.73
N PRO A 90 -25.66 -3.33 10.84
CA PRO A 90 -25.72 -4.21 12.02
C PRO A 90 -25.41 -3.46 13.32
N LYS A 91 -26.01 -3.90 14.44
CA LYS A 91 -25.83 -3.24 15.76
C LYS A 91 -24.39 -3.24 16.26
N ASP A 92 -23.58 -4.23 15.88
CA ASP A 92 -22.17 -4.35 16.23
C ASP A 92 -21.24 -3.51 15.32
N THR A 93 -21.81 -2.66 14.46
CA THR A 93 -21.04 -1.78 13.58
C THR A 93 -20.26 -0.73 14.39
N ILE A 94 -18.99 -0.57 14.03
CA ILE A 94 -18.14 0.50 14.53
C ILE A 94 -18.16 1.65 13.52
N TYR A 95 -18.45 2.85 13.99
CA TYR A 95 -18.51 4.05 13.16
C TYR A 95 -17.24 4.88 13.36
N PHE A 96 -16.35 4.85 12.37
CA PHE A 96 -15.14 5.66 12.36
C PHE A 96 -15.38 6.97 11.60
N ILE A 97 -15.24 8.10 12.29
CA ILE A 97 -15.63 9.42 11.77
C ILE A 97 -14.44 10.37 11.84
N GLU A 98 -14.07 10.92 10.69
CA GLU A 98 -13.09 11.99 10.59
C GLU A 98 -13.75 13.35 10.72
N THR A 99 -13.35 14.14 11.71
CA THR A 99 -13.91 15.48 11.95
C THR A 99 -12.82 16.51 12.25
N GLN A 100 -13.09 17.77 11.90
CA GLN A 100 -12.24 18.90 12.30
C GLN A 100 -12.54 19.37 13.72
N GLU A 101 -13.73 19.06 14.23
CA GLU A 101 -14.30 19.56 15.47
C GLU A 101 -14.73 18.39 16.37
N ILE A 102 -13.75 17.68 16.94
CA ILE A 102 -13.98 16.47 17.75
C ILE A 102 -14.96 16.74 18.89
N ASN A 103 -14.84 17.85 19.62
CA ASN A 103 -15.67 18.08 20.80
C ASN A 103 -17.15 18.30 20.44
N HIS A 104 -17.41 19.06 19.36
CA HIS A 104 -18.77 19.24 18.84
C HIS A 104 -19.37 17.91 18.38
N MET A 105 -18.59 17.11 17.64
CA MET A 105 -19.03 15.79 17.18
C MET A 105 -19.29 14.82 18.35
N LYS A 106 -18.48 14.86 19.42
CA LYS A 106 -18.71 14.08 20.64
C LYS A 106 -20.06 14.42 21.28
N TRP A 107 -20.34 15.72 21.44
CA TRP A 107 -21.60 16.19 22.00
C TRP A 107 -22.80 15.74 21.16
N LYS A 108 -22.70 15.89 19.83
CA LYS A 108 -23.76 15.46 18.90
C LYS A 108 -24.05 13.96 19.00
N LEU A 109 -23.02 13.13 19.08
CA LEU A 109 -23.14 11.68 19.12
C LEU A 109 -23.32 11.11 20.53
N GLU A 110 -23.34 11.97 21.55
CA GLU A 110 -23.30 11.56 22.95
C GLU A 110 -24.43 10.61 23.33
N ARG A 111 -25.67 10.97 22.95
CA ARG A 111 -26.87 10.14 23.22
C ARG A 111 -26.82 8.81 22.47
N LEU A 112 -26.26 8.82 21.26
CA LEU A 112 -26.17 7.65 20.38
C LEU A 112 -25.09 6.68 20.83
N SER A 113 -24.07 7.16 21.57
CA SER A 113 -22.94 6.36 22.05
C SER A 113 -23.33 5.25 23.02
N ASN A 114 -24.53 5.29 23.60
CA ASN A 114 -25.08 4.22 24.43
C ASN A 114 -25.43 2.95 23.64
N SER A 115 -25.74 3.11 22.35
CA SER A 115 -26.23 2.03 21.49
C SER A 115 -25.29 1.72 20.32
N HIS A 116 -24.32 2.59 20.05
CA HIS A 116 -23.40 2.48 18.93
C HIS A 116 -21.97 2.79 19.36
N THR A 117 -21.00 2.13 18.72
CA THR A 117 -19.58 2.39 18.97
C THR A 117 -19.05 3.40 17.96
N PHE A 118 -18.56 4.53 18.45
CA PHE A 118 -17.94 5.58 17.66
C PHE A 118 -16.43 5.66 17.92
N ILE A 119 -15.69 5.88 16.84
CA ILE A 119 -14.27 6.25 16.89
C ILE A 119 -14.11 7.56 16.14
N LEU A 120 -13.62 8.59 16.81
CA LEU A 120 -13.39 9.90 16.21
C LEU A 120 -11.90 10.14 15.97
N PHE A 121 -11.58 10.69 14.81
CA PHE A 121 -10.25 11.13 14.44
C PHE A 121 -10.23 12.56 13.91
N THR A 122 -9.14 13.27 14.20
CA THR A 122 -8.87 14.59 13.63
C THR A 122 -7.44 14.68 13.16
N ASN A 123 -7.23 15.30 12.00
CA ASN A 123 -5.90 15.52 11.45
C ASN A 123 -5.07 16.55 12.26
N LYS A 124 -5.70 17.34 13.15
CA LYS A 124 -5.04 18.27 14.09
C LYS A 124 -4.25 17.52 15.15
N HIS A 125 -4.69 16.32 15.56
CA HIS A 125 -4.10 15.52 16.63
C HIS A 125 -3.81 14.09 16.16
N LYS A 126 -2.87 13.94 15.22
CA LYS A 126 -2.50 12.67 14.55
C LYS A 126 -1.90 11.57 15.45
N LYS A 127 -1.95 11.74 16.78
CA LYS A 127 -1.41 10.81 17.76
C LYS A 127 -2.48 9.96 18.42
N TYR A 128 -3.74 10.38 18.38
CA TYR A 128 -4.80 9.74 19.16
C TYR A 128 -6.09 9.57 18.37
N LEU A 129 -6.76 8.45 18.62
CA LEU A 129 -8.17 8.21 18.31
C LEU A 129 -9.01 8.43 19.57
N ASN A 130 -10.26 8.87 19.42
CA ASN A 130 -11.20 8.96 20.54
C ASN A 130 -12.26 7.86 20.38
N LEU A 131 -12.21 6.84 21.23
CA LEU A 131 -13.14 5.73 21.27
C LEU A 131 -14.26 6.03 22.28
N SER A 132 -15.52 5.89 21.87
CA SER A 132 -16.66 5.90 22.79
C SER A 132 -16.75 4.57 23.53
N LEU A 133 -17.02 4.62 24.84
CA LEU A 133 -17.24 3.43 25.69
C LEU A 133 -18.70 3.31 26.17
N GLY A 134 -19.61 4.10 25.59
CA GLY A 134 -20.99 4.26 26.06
C GLY A 134 -21.09 5.08 27.34
N GLY A 135 -22.32 5.50 27.67
CA GLY A 135 -22.60 6.26 28.89
C GLY A 135 -21.86 7.59 28.96
N GLN A 136 -21.69 8.29 27.84
CA GLN A 136 -20.96 9.56 27.72
C GLN A 136 -19.43 9.45 27.95
N ASN A 137 -18.87 8.23 28.03
CA ASN A 137 -17.45 8.02 28.26
C ASN A 137 -16.65 7.95 26.97
N TRP A 138 -15.54 8.68 26.92
CA TRP A 138 -14.61 8.71 25.79
C TRP A 138 -13.18 8.41 26.25
N LYS A 139 -12.53 7.45 25.60
CA LYS A 139 -11.13 7.10 25.85
C LYS A 139 -10.26 7.55 24.68
N ARG A 140 -9.10 8.14 24.98
CA ARG A 140 -8.06 8.36 23.97
C ARG A 140 -7.24 7.09 23.79
N VAL A 141 -7.09 6.66 22.56
CA VAL A 141 -6.28 5.52 22.14
C VAL A 141 -5.08 6.06 21.37
N GLU A 142 -3.87 5.72 21.81
CA GLU A 142 -2.65 6.09 21.10
C GLU A 142 -2.57 5.33 19.77
N MET A 143 -2.14 6.03 18.74
CA MET A 143 -2.03 5.46 17.40
C MET A 143 -0.74 4.65 17.23
N ALA A 144 -0.83 3.57 16.47
CA ALA A 144 0.28 2.68 16.19
C ALA A 144 1.47 3.41 15.55
N LEU A 145 2.68 2.98 15.89
CA LEU A 145 3.90 3.36 15.18
C LEU A 145 3.91 2.70 13.79
N ILE A 146 4.26 3.50 12.79
CA ILE A 146 4.10 3.13 11.37
C ILE A 146 5.20 3.67 10.46
N GLU A 147 6.45 3.72 10.92
CA GLU A 147 7.54 4.31 10.12
C GLU A 147 7.63 3.69 8.72
N ILE A 148 7.43 2.37 8.64
CA ILE A 148 7.44 1.59 7.40
C ILE A 148 6.27 1.97 6.50
N GLU A 149 5.05 2.02 7.03
CA GLU A 149 3.86 2.34 6.24
C GLU A 149 3.87 3.80 5.79
N LYS A 150 4.44 4.73 6.58
CA LYS A 150 4.69 6.12 6.13
C LYS A 150 5.69 6.16 4.99
N ALA A 151 6.79 5.43 5.11
CA ALA A 151 7.80 5.35 4.06
C ALA A 151 7.21 4.76 2.76
N LEU A 152 6.42 3.70 2.88
CA LEU A 152 5.73 3.07 1.76
C LEU A 152 4.69 4.01 1.13
N SER A 153 3.84 4.68 1.91
CA SER A 153 2.88 5.68 1.39
C SER A 153 3.61 6.80 0.62
N LYS A 154 4.73 7.29 1.16
CA LYS A 154 5.56 8.30 0.49
C LYS A 154 6.13 7.75 -0.84
N ALA A 155 6.57 6.49 -0.87
CA ALA A 155 7.05 5.84 -2.07
C ALA A 155 5.93 5.72 -3.13
N LEU A 156 4.76 5.20 -2.73
CA LEU A 156 3.58 5.04 -3.59
C LEU A 156 3.13 6.36 -4.22
N LYS A 157 3.06 7.45 -3.43
CA LYS A 157 2.72 8.79 -3.94
C LYS A 157 3.69 9.29 -5.00
N ARG A 158 4.96 8.92 -4.89
CA ARG A 158 5.99 9.33 -5.84
C ARG A 158 5.91 8.49 -7.12
N ILE A 159 5.84 7.17 -6.99
CA ILE A 159 5.79 6.28 -8.16
C ILE A 159 4.48 6.40 -8.94
N TYR A 160 3.37 6.76 -8.29
CA TYR A 160 2.11 7.08 -8.98
C TYR A 160 2.25 8.23 -9.98
N LYS A 161 3.19 9.17 -9.74
CA LYS A 161 3.46 10.30 -10.65
C LYS A 161 4.40 9.94 -11.80
N GLU A 162 5.19 8.87 -11.64
CA GLU A 162 6.22 8.45 -12.59
C GLU A 162 5.75 7.32 -13.51
N GLN A 163 4.68 6.62 -13.12
CA GLN A 163 4.19 5.42 -13.79
C GLN A 163 2.83 5.63 -14.46
N THR A 164 2.55 4.85 -15.51
CA THR A 164 1.18 4.72 -16.01
C THR A 164 0.30 3.96 -15.01
N ILE A 165 -1.02 4.12 -15.07
CA ILE A 165 -1.96 3.42 -14.15
C ILE A 165 -1.76 1.89 -14.20
N SER A 166 -1.60 1.32 -15.39
CA SER A 166 -1.35 -0.13 -15.56
C SER A 166 -0.04 -0.59 -14.90
N ARG A 167 1.01 0.24 -14.96
CA ARG A 167 2.30 -0.04 -14.33
C ARG A 167 2.24 0.16 -12.81
N PHE A 168 1.48 1.14 -12.34
CA PHE A 168 1.19 1.30 -10.93
C PHE A 168 0.46 0.06 -10.38
N ASP A 169 -0.54 -0.44 -11.09
CA ASP A 169 -1.26 -1.66 -10.70
C ASP A 169 -0.36 -2.89 -10.67
N HIS A 170 0.62 -2.97 -11.58
CA HIS A 170 1.68 -3.97 -11.51
C HIS A 170 2.48 -3.82 -10.21
N THR A 171 2.99 -2.63 -9.92
CA THR A 171 3.74 -2.35 -8.69
C THR A 171 2.97 -2.76 -7.42
N LEU A 172 1.66 -2.47 -7.34
CA LEU A 172 0.84 -2.89 -6.20
C LEU A 172 0.75 -4.40 -6.07
N ARG A 173 0.55 -5.14 -7.17
CA ARG A 173 0.51 -6.62 -7.14
C ARG A 173 1.86 -7.22 -6.73
N VAL A 174 2.96 -6.61 -7.17
CA VAL A 174 4.31 -7.02 -6.74
C VAL A 174 4.50 -6.81 -5.23
N ILE A 175 4.07 -5.66 -4.68
CA ILE A 175 4.12 -5.41 -3.23
C ILE A 175 3.25 -6.43 -2.47
N GLU A 176 2.00 -6.66 -2.91
CA GLU A 176 1.09 -7.62 -2.28
C GLU A 176 1.67 -9.04 -2.26
N PHE A 177 2.26 -9.47 -3.38
CA PHE A 177 2.80 -10.82 -3.49
C PHE A 177 4.13 -10.97 -2.74
N ALA A 178 4.99 -9.94 -2.76
CA ALA A 178 6.20 -9.90 -1.95
C ALA A 178 5.89 -9.97 -0.45
N GLU A 179 4.83 -9.29 -0.01
CA GLU A 179 4.34 -9.39 1.37
C GLU A 179 3.86 -10.80 1.71
N GLN A 180 3.21 -11.49 0.78
CA GLN A 180 2.78 -12.86 1.00
C GLN A 180 3.99 -13.80 1.16
N ILE A 181 5.01 -13.64 0.31
CA ILE A 181 6.26 -14.39 0.40
C ILE A 181 7.00 -14.08 1.72
N SER A 182 7.01 -12.81 2.14
CA SER A 182 7.65 -12.39 3.41
C SER A 182 7.05 -13.13 4.61
N LYS A 183 5.72 -13.30 4.63
CA LYS A 183 5.00 -14.05 5.66
C LYS A 183 5.34 -15.54 5.62
N TRP A 184 5.33 -16.18 4.45
CA TRP A 184 5.69 -17.60 4.30
C TRP A 184 7.12 -17.88 4.77
N ALA A 185 8.06 -17.02 4.38
CA ALA A 185 9.46 -17.10 4.76
C ALA A 185 9.76 -16.60 6.18
N SER A 186 8.77 -16.04 6.88
CA SER A 186 8.92 -15.49 8.23
C SER A 186 10.06 -14.47 8.32
N LEU A 187 10.14 -13.57 7.34
CA LEU A 187 11.14 -12.51 7.32
C LEU A 187 10.92 -11.54 8.48
N ASP A 188 12.02 -11.05 9.07
CA ASP A 188 11.95 -10.04 10.12
C ASP A 188 11.40 -8.70 9.60
N GLU A 189 10.95 -7.84 10.51
CA GLU A 189 10.28 -6.59 10.17
C GLU A 189 11.17 -5.64 9.34
N LYS A 190 12.47 -5.59 9.60
CA LYS A 190 13.41 -4.75 8.86
C LYS A 190 13.58 -5.26 7.43
N THR A 191 13.83 -6.56 7.27
CA THR A 191 13.93 -7.19 5.94
C THR A 191 12.65 -7.03 5.14
N ARG A 192 11.49 -7.26 5.77
CA ARG A 192 10.17 -7.03 5.17
C ARG A 192 9.99 -5.57 4.73
N ALA A 193 10.35 -4.60 5.58
CA ALA A 193 10.26 -3.18 5.25
C ALA A 193 11.08 -2.83 4.00
N ASN A 194 12.33 -3.30 3.97
CA ASN A 194 13.24 -3.10 2.85
C ASN A 194 12.70 -3.74 1.56
N LEU A 195 12.13 -4.94 1.67
CA LEU A 195 11.45 -5.61 0.55
C LEU A 195 10.30 -4.78 -0.01
N LEU A 196 9.35 -4.33 0.82
CA LEU A 196 8.19 -3.57 0.33
C LEU A 196 8.61 -2.24 -0.33
N LEU A 197 9.62 -1.55 0.22
CA LEU A 197 10.18 -0.34 -0.40
C LEU A 197 10.89 -0.64 -1.71
N SER A 198 11.62 -1.75 -1.81
CA SER A 198 12.26 -2.21 -3.05
C SER A 198 11.21 -2.49 -4.13
N CYS A 199 10.14 -3.21 -3.78
CA CYS A 199 8.99 -3.46 -4.66
C CYS A 199 8.31 -2.18 -5.10
N ALA A 200 8.11 -1.20 -4.22
CA ALA A 200 7.52 0.08 -4.59
C ALA A 200 8.36 0.84 -5.63
N TYR A 201 9.68 0.72 -5.57
CA TYR A 201 10.59 1.50 -6.40
C TYR A 201 11.22 0.77 -7.59
N HIS A 202 11.09 -0.56 -7.72
CA HIS A 202 11.79 -1.35 -8.75
C HIS A 202 11.60 -0.78 -10.18
N ASP A 203 10.35 -0.44 -10.52
CA ASP A 203 9.95 0.08 -11.82
C ASP A 203 9.91 1.61 -11.90
N PHE A 204 10.59 2.33 -10.98
CA PHE A 204 10.55 3.80 -10.89
C PHE A 204 10.84 4.50 -12.23
N ALA A 205 11.85 4.02 -12.96
CA ALA A 205 12.28 4.60 -14.23
C ALA A 205 11.68 3.89 -15.46
N LYS A 206 10.73 2.96 -15.28
CA LYS A 206 10.24 2.09 -16.37
C LYS A 206 9.55 2.85 -17.49
N ASN A 207 8.79 3.90 -17.15
CA ASN A 207 8.07 4.72 -18.11
C ASN A 207 8.88 5.94 -18.61
N TRP A 208 10.16 6.04 -18.24
CA TRP A 208 11.02 7.12 -18.74
C TRP A 208 11.34 6.94 -20.22
N SER A 209 11.53 8.05 -20.93
CA SER A 209 11.88 8.00 -22.35
C SER A 209 13.23 7.32 -22.57
N LYS A 210 13.39 6.65 -23.72
CA LYS A 210 14.67 6.03 -24.13
C LYS A 210 15.82 7.03 -24.03
N THR A 211 15.61 8.28 -24.47
CA THR A 211 16.61 9.34 -24.41
C THR A 211 17.02 9.66 -22.97
N LYS A 212 16.06 9.73 -22.04
CA LYS A 212 16.31 9.96 -20.61
C LYS A 212 17.06 8.77 -19.99
N LEU A 213 16.64 7.53 -20.30
CA LEU A 213 17.31 6.31 -19.83
C LEU A 213 18.76 6.22 -20.31
N ILE A 214 19.02 6.43 -21.60
CA ILE A 214 20.38 6.41 -22.17
C ILE A 214 21.25 7.52 -21.55
N ARG A 215 20.70 8.73 -21.37
CA ARG A 215 21.42 9.84 -20.74
C ARG A 215 21.88 9.49 -19.33
N TYR A 216 21.04 8.86 -18.53
CA TYR A 216 21.45 8.38 -17.20
C TYR A 216 22.35 7.16 -17.29
N GLY A 217 22.09 6.23 -18.22
CA GLY A 217 22.94 5.06 -18.48
C GLY A 217 24.39 5.43 -18.75
N ARG A 218 24.65 6.50 -19.51
CA ARG A 218 26.01 7.03 -19.76
C ARG A 218 26.71 7.58 -18.52
N LYS A 219 25.96 7.97 -17.48
CA LYS A 219 26.53 8.40 -16.19
C LYS A 219 26.86 7.23 -15.27
N ILE A 220 26.24 6.08 -15.51
CA ILE A 220 26.37 4.86 -14.70
C ILE A 220 27.42 3.94 -15.30
N TYR A 221 27.41 3.79 -16.62
CA TYR A 221 28.26 2.87 -17.36
C TYR A 221 29.18 3.63 -18.30
N SER A 222 30.46 3.24 -18.32
CA SER A 222 31.44 3.64 -19.34
C SER A 222 31.27 2.81 -20.63
N LYS A 223 30.04 2.76 -21.17
CA LYS A 223 29.71 2.00 -22.40
C LYS A 223 29.45 2.92 -23.59
N PRO A 224 29.74 2.47 -24.83
CA PRO A 224 29.30 3.13 -26.05
C PRO A 224 27.78 3.33 -26.07
N ARG A 225 27.31 4.39 -26.74
CA ARG A 225 25.88 4.73 -26.80
C ARG A 225 25.08 3.62 -27.48
N GLU A 226 25.65 3.00 -28.48
CA GLU A 226 25.06 1.95 -29.32
C GLU A 226 24.74 0.70 -28.48
N GLU A 227 25.61 0.35 -27.53
CA GLU A 227 25.38 -0.74 -26.59
C GLU A 227 24.24 -0.40 -25.61
N LEU A 228 24.24 0.83 -25.08
CA LEU A 228 23.16 1.29 -24.19
C LEU A 228 21.80 1.34 -24.90
N ILE A 229 21.77 1.59 -26.21
CA ILE A 229 20.54 1.54 -27.02
C ILE A 229 20.01 0.11 -27.08
N LYS A 230 20.88 -0.88 -27.32
CA LYS A 230 20.50 -2.31 -27.39
C LYS A 230 19.89 -2.80 -26.08
N GLU A 231 20.39 -2.31 -24.95
CA GLU A 231 19.92 -2.69 -23.61
C GLU A 231 18.98 -1.67 -22.97
N CYS A 232 18.47 -0.69 -23.73
CA CYS A 232 17.84 0.51 -23.18
C CYS A 232 16.73 0.21 -22.17
N TRP A 233 15.92 -0.81 -22.44
CA TRP A 233 14.83 -1.19 -21.54
C TRP A 233 15.32 -1.89 -20.29
N ASN A 234 16.50 -2.48 -20.24
CA ASN A 234 17.07 -3.04 -19.01
C ASN A 234 17.71 -1.98 -18.11
N LEU A 235 17.94 -0.76 -18.65
CA LEU A 235 18.53 0.34 -17.90
C LEU A 235 17.62 0.90 -16.80
N HIS A 236 16.31 0.62 -16.78
CA HIS A 236 15.42 1.22 -15.78
C HIS A 236 15.79 0.84 -14.34
N GLY A 237 16.26 -0.39 -14.07
CA GLY A 237 16.75 -0.79 -12.75
C GLY A 237 17.97 0.04 -12.30
N PRO A 238 19.09 0.00 -13.06
CA PRO A 238 20.28 0.79 -12.74
C PRO A 238 20.04 2.30 -12.69
N VAL A 239 19.20 2.83 -13.58
CA VAL A 239 18.81 4.25 -13.58
C VAL A 239 17.97 4.60 -12.35
N ALA A 240 17.04 3.72 -11.95
CA ALA A 240 16.28 3.89 -10.72
C ALA A 240 17.20 3.91 -9.49
N LYS A 241 18.14 2.97 -9.37
CA LYS A 241 19.18 2.98 -8.30
C LYS A 241 19.94 4.30 -8.27
N TYR A 242 20.49 4.72 -9.42
CA TYR A 242 21.29 5.94 -9.52
C TYR A 242 20.52 7.19 -9.12
N TYR A 243 19.24 7.28 -9.50
CA TYR A 243 18.40 8.42 -9.18
C TYR A 243 17.94 8.41 -7.72
N LEU A 244 17.45 7.27 -7.22
CA LEU A 244 16.91 7.13 -5.87
C LEU A 244 17.97 7.30 -4.80
N SER A 245 19.19 6.77 -5.00
CA SER A 245 20.33 6.98 -4.09
C SER A 245 20.70 8.44 -3.86
N ARG A 246 20.28 9.35 -4.74
CA ARG A 246 20.51 10.81 -4.61
C ARG A 246 19.33 11.58 -4.05
N THR A 247 18.14 10.97 -4.06
CA THR A 247 16.90 11.65 -3.66
C THR A 247 16.27 11.06 -2.40
N ASN A 248 16.81 9.94 -1.91
CA ASN A 248 16.31 9.22 -0.75
C ASN A 248 17.48 8.66 0.06
N THR A 249 17.24 8.53 1.36
CA THR A 249 18.04 7.67 2.23
C THR A 249 17.40 6.28 2.20
N LEU A 250 17.97 5.36 1.41
CA LEU A 250 17.54 3.96 1.31
C LEU A 250 18.73 3.05 1.65
N ASP A 251 18.44 1.90 2.27
CA ASP A 251 19.46 0.88 2.55
C ASP A 251 20.06 0.34 1.24
N ASP A 252 21.34 -0.04 1.29
CA ASP A 252 22.06 -0.58 0.12
C ASP A 252 21.43 -1.86 -0.43
N SER A 253 20.83 -2.67 0.43
CA SER A 253 20.02 -3.84 0.06
C SER A 253 18.87 -3.45 -0.89
N ILE A 254 18.14 -2.37 -0.57
CA ILE A 254 17.04 -1.85 -1.40
C ILE A 254 17.57 -1.40 -2.76
N LEU A 255 18.65 -0.62 -2.75
CA LEU A 255 19.24 -0.08 -3.98
C LEU A 255 19.79 -1.18 -4.89
N THR A 256 20.44 -2.20 -4.31
CA THR A 256 20.96 -3.37 -5.02
C THR A 256 19.83 -4.22 -5.61
N ALA A 257 18.76 -4.45 -4.84
CA ALA A 257 17.58 -5.14 -5.33
C ALA A 257 16.95 -4.43 -6.54
N ILE A 258 16.77 -3.10 -6.45
CA ILE A 258 16.23 -2.28 -7.56
C ILE A 258 17.15 -2.31 -8.79
N GLU A 259 18.46 -2.24 -8.61
CA GLU A 259 19.40 -2.27 -9.73
C GLU A 259 19.29 -3.54 -10.56
N HIS A 260 19.24 -4.68 -9.87
CA HIS A 260 19.38 -5.99 -10.47
C HIS A 260 18.05 -6.71 -10.71
N HIS A 261 16.89 -6.11 -10.43
CA HIS A 261 15.61 -6.80 -10.65
C HIS A 261 15.36 -7.18 -12.12
N THR A 262 15.95 -6.46 -13.07
CA THR A 262 15.82 -6.71 -14.52
C THR A 262 16.78 -7.77 -15.03
N LYS A 263 18.02 -7.73 -14.51
CA LYS A 263 19.13 -8.61 -14.80
C LYS A 263 19.68 -9.12 -13.46
N PRO A 264 19.01 -10.11 -12.85
CA PRO A 264 19.38 -10.60 -11.54
C PRO A 264 20.79 -11.20 -11.53
N ILE A 265 21.44 -11.11 -10.38
CA ILE A 265 22.75 -11.71 -10.11
C ILE A 265 22.58 -12.75 -9.00
N ALA A 266 23.39 -13.82 -9.02
CA ALA A 266 23.29 -14.91 -8.05
C ALA A 266 23.49 -14.45 -6.60
N SER A 267 24.26 -13.37 -6.38
CA SER A 267 24.62 -12.84 -5.06
C SER A 267 23.57 -11.89 -4.46
N LEU A 268 22.37 -11.77 -5.04
CA LEU A 268 21.30 -10.99 -4.41
C LEU A 268 20.98 -11.55 -3.02
N ASP A 269 20.74 -10.64 -2.08
CA ASP A 269 20.24 -11.01 -0.75
C ASP A 269 18.76 -11.41 -0.81
N ILE A 270 18.18 -11.72 0.34
CA ILE A 270 16.78 -12.13 0.44
C ILE A 270 15.81 -11.07 -0.10
N VAL A 271 16.12 -9.77 0.07
CA VAL A 271 15.31 -8.66 -0.44
C VAL A 271 15.32 -8.66 -1.97
N GLY A 272 16.50 -8.74 -2.58
CA GLY A 272 16.64 -8.81 -4.04
C GLY A 272 16.01 -10.06 -4.64
N LYS A 273 16.24 -11.23 -4.03
CA LYS A 273 15.67 -12.50 -4.47
C LYS A 273 14.15 -12.48 -4.47
N VAL A 274 13.54 -12.05 -3.36
CA VAL A 274 12.07 -11.98 -3.26
C VAL A 274 11.51 -10.91 -4.18
N LEU A 275 12.18 -9.77 -4.37
CA LEU A 275 11.76 -8.78 -5.37
C LEU A 275 11.69 -9.37 -6.78
N VAL A 276 12.73 -10.08 -7.22
CA VAL A 276 12.78 -10.70 -8.55
C VAL A 276 11.67 -11.74 -8.69
N ILE A 277 11.50 -12.60 -7.70
CA ILE A 277 10.42 -13.59 -7.68
C ILE A 277 9.06 -12.88 -7.76
N ALA A 278 8.83 -11.87 -6.92
CA ALA A 278 7.55 -11.17 -6.85
C ALA A 278 7.23 -10.43 -8.15
N ASP A 279 8.20 -9.76 -8.77
CA ASP A 279 8.00 -9.14 -10.09
C ASP A 279 7.64 -10.19 -11.14
N LYS A 280 8.30 -11.35 -11.16
CA LYS A 280 8.10 -12.36 -12.20
C LYS A 280 6.87 -13.24 -12.00
N LEU A 281 6.43 -13.45 -10.76
CA LEU A 281 5.39 -14.41 -10.39
C LEU A 281 4.15 -13.77 -9.75
N GLU A 282 3.99 -12.44 -9.76
CA GLU A 282 2.75 -11.82 -9.28
C GLU A 282 1.51 -12.44 -9.96
N PRO A 283 0.36 -12.58 -9.27
CA PRO A 283 -0.75 -13.42 -9.72
C PRO A 283 -1.28 -13.18 -11.15
N LYS A 284 -1.19 -11.95 -11.67
CA LYS A 284 -1.63 -11.64 -13.04
C LYS A 284 -0.67 -12.20 -14.11
N LYS A 285 0.55 -12.60 -13.73
CA LYS A 285 1.53 -13.29 -14.59
C LYS A 285 1.38 -14.81 -14.58
N LYS A 286 0.41 -15.41 -13.87
CA LYS A 286 0.19 -16.87 -13.86
C LYS A 286 0.13 -17.46 -15.28
N GLY A 287 -0.56 -16.78 -16.20
CA GLY A 287 -0.68 -17.22 -17.60
C GLY A 287 0.61 -17.14 -18.43
N SER A 288 1.68 -16.55 -17.90
CA SER A 288 3.01 -16.53 -18.54
C SER A 288 3.82 -17.80 -18.30
N TYR A 289 3.30 -18.74 -17.51
CA TYR A 289 3.94 -20.00 -17.16
C TYR A 289 3.00 -21.18 -17.39
N PRO A 290 3.53 -22.38 -17.68
CA PRO A 290 2.76 -23.62 -17.55
C PRO A 290 2.17 -23.73 -16.13
N SER A 291 0.90 -24.13 -16.01
CA SER A 291 0.19 -24.11 -14.71
C SER A 291 0.91 -24.93 -13.64
N GLU A 292 1.34 -26.15 -13.98
CA GLU A 292 2.05 -27.03 -13.05
C GLU A 292 3.35 -26.42 -12.54
N LEU A 293 4.08 -25.70 -13.41
CA LEU A 293 5.32 -25.03 -13.04
C LEU A 293 5.04 -23.86 -12.09
N TYR A 294 4.03 -23.04 -12.40
CA TYR A 294 3.65 -21.92 -11.54
C TYR A 294 3.17 -22.40 -10.16
N ASP A 295 2.35 -23.44 -10.12
CA ASP A 295 1.84 -24.01 -8.88
C ASP A 295 2.98 -24.68 -8.07
N SER A 296 3.97 -25.28 -8.74
CA SER A 296 5.21 -25.76 -8.11
C SER A 296 6.02 -24.63 -7.47
N PHE A 297 6.18 -23.48 -8.13
CA PHE A 297 6.84 -22.33 -7.52
C PHE A 297 6.10 -21.86 -6.27
N LEU A 298 4.77 -21.78 -6.30
CA LEU A 298 3.99 -21.39 -5.11
C LEU A 298 4.17 -22.37 -3.95
N THR A 299 4.21 -23.68 -4.23
CA THR A 299 4.49 -24.70 -3.21
C THR A 299 5.88 -24.51 -2.62
N GLN A 300 6.91 -24.35 -3.46
CA GLN A 300 8.29 -24.11 -3.01
C GLN A 300 8.40 -22.84 -2.14
N LEU A 301 7.73 -21.74 -2.53
CA LEU A 301 7.73 -20.50 -1.74
C LEU A 301 7.06 -20.68 -0.37
N LYS A 302 5.96 -21.44 -0.28
CA LYS A 302 5.31 -21.81 0.99
C LYS A 302 6.20 -22.69 1.86
N GLU A 303 6.99 -23.56 1.23
CA GLU A 303 8.02 -24.39 1.88
C GLU A 303 9.32 -23.62 2.16
N ARG A 304 9.33 -22.29 1.96
CA ARG A 304 10.48 -21.39 2.21
C ARG A 304 11.71 -21.66 1.32
N LYS A 305 11.53 -22.33 0.18
CA LYS A 305 12.57 -22.63 -0.82
C LYS A 305 12.77 -21.47 -1.80
N ILE A 306 13.04 -20.28 -1.26
CA ILE A 306 13.21 -19.05 -2.07
C ILE A 306 14.39 -19.19 -3.04
N ASP A 307 15.48 -19.79 -2.61
CA ASP A 307 16.69 -19.93 -3.43
C ASP A 307 16.48 -20.84 -4.65
N GLU A 308 15.67 -21.90 -4.51
CA GLU A 308 15.35 -22.82 -5.62
C GLU A 308 14.55 -22.10 -6.72
N VAL A 309 13.50 -21.38 -6.32
CA VAL A 309 12.67 -20.58 -7.24
C VAL A 309 13.49 -19.46 -7.88
N PHE A 310 14.30 -18.76 -7.08
CA PHE A 310 15.16 -17.69 -7.60
C PHE A 310 16.19 -18.22 -8.61
N LYS A 311 16.86 -19.33 -8.29
CA LYS A 311 17.82 -19.97 -9.18
C LYS A 311 17.18 -20.35 -10.51
N TYR A 312 15.97 -20.94 -10.48
CA TYR A 312 15.24 -21.26 -11.71
C TYR A 312 15.02 -20.00 -12.56
N LEU A 313 14.54 -18.91 -11.96
CA LEU A 313 14.28 -17.65 -12.68
C LEU A 313 15.56 -16.99 -13.22
N LEU A 314 16.68 -17.18 -12.54
CA LEU A 314 18.00 -16.71 -12.98
C LEU A 314 18.48 -17.49 -14.22
N GLU A 315 18.29 -18.80 -14.24
CA GLU A 315 18.69 -19.70 -15.33
C GLU A 315 17.73 -19.63 -16.53
N ASN A 316 16.46 -19.26 -16.28
CA ASN A 316 15.39 -19.21 -17.28
C ASN A 316 14.76 -17.81 -17.38
N PRO A 317 15.50 -16.79 -17.84
CA PRO A 317 15.00 -15.42 -17.87
C PRO A 317 13.86 -15.27 -18.89
N LEU A 318 12.66 -14.94 -18.41
CA LEU A 318 11.57 -14.52 -19.29
C LEU A 318 11.94 -13.21 -19.99
N LYS A 319 11.61 -13.12 -21.29
CA LYS A 319 11.69 -11.84 -22.03
C LYS A 319 10.79 -10.81 -21.34
N SER A 320 11.39 -9.69 -20.94
CA SER A 320 10.78 -8.61 -20.14
C SER A 320 9.81 -7.72 -20.90
#